data_AF-A0A6P7GQF5-F1
#
_entry.id   AF-A0A6P7GQF5-F1
#
_cell.length_a   1.000
_cell.length_b   1.000
_cell.length_c   1.000
_cell.angle_alpha   90.00
_cell.angle_beta   90.00
_cell.angle_gamma   90.00
#
_symmetry.space_group_name_H-M   'P 1'
#
loop_
_entity.id
_entity.type
_entity.pdbx_description
1 polymer ?
#
loop_
_entity_poly.entity_id
_entity_poly.type
_entity_poly.pdbx_seq_one_letter_code
_entity_poly.pdbx_strand_id
1 'polypeptide(L)'
;MLKIPARFKQCDLSVSLAFDYCDCIVNMGTRAAAFTAKIRSLYDYQLRLMQGVMPAPSGVDIANTIKYFSQTLLTVLKDVPNSPFDLLKNPEMDAVRMGLFPSLDYKGLYNSLIPLIEVAPLITYGILPFGQSILQILGCLLPFLEHDLIDNLPYLAASSISVLPHHLHQEIINTLCFYILPFTITRHGDRDNNICQSVSAVIMMVFQYSTNPAHHCQLLECLMTLKQNILKDILSVIAYGTSTARSSAAKLLFYYWPTFNANLFDRKNLICKFA
;
A
#
# COMPACT_ATOMS: atom_id res chain seq x y z
N MET A 1 -9.18 -30.97 0.09
CA MET A 1 -10.10 -30.02 -0.59
C MET A 1 -10.63 -29.05 0.45
N LEU A 2 -9.87 -28.00 0.75
CA LEU A 2 -10.28 -26.96 1.68
C LEU A 2 -11.20 -26.00 0.92
N LYS A 3 -12.47 -25.93 1.37
CA LYS A 3 -13.49 -25.01 0.87
C LYS A 3 -13.03 -23.57 1.11
N ILE A 4 -12.64 -22.92 0.03
CA ILE A 4 -12.48 -21.47 -0.08
C ILE A 4 -13.81 -20.84 0.34
N PRO A 5 -13.85 -19.92 1.32
CA PRO A 5 -15.04 -19.11 1.53
C PRO A 5 -15.26 -18.26 0.29
N ALA A 6 -16.37 -18.50 -0.39
CA ALA A 6 -16.82 -17.77 -1.58
C ALA A 6 -17.23 -16.33 -1.22
N ARG A 7 -16.25 -15.48 -0.86
CA ARG A 7 -16.49 -14.08 -0.52
C ARG A 7 -15.39 -13.16 -1.05
N PHE A 8 -15.16 -13.21 -2.35
CA PHE A 8 -14.50 -12.14 -3.09
C PHE A 8 -15.21 -12.01 -4.45
N LYS A 9 -16.42 -11.50 -4.41
CA LYS A 9 -17.00 -10.90 -5.62
C LYS A 9 -16.35 -9.53 -5.78
N GLN A 10 -15.97 -9.24 -7.01
CA GLN A 10 -15.40 -7.99 -7.50
C GLN A 10 -16.23 -6.72 -7.19
N CYS A 11 -17.41 -6.89 -6.57
CA CYS A 11 -18.28 -5.84 -6.05
C CYS A 11 -17.95 -5.35 -4.62
N ASP A 12 -17.01 -5.94 -3.88
CA ASP A 12 -16.79 -5.59 -2.47
C ASP A 12 -15.80 -4.44 -2.22
N LEU A 13 -15.12 -3.94 -3.26
CA LEU A 13 -14.24 -2.76 -3.11
C LEU A 13 -15.06 -1.48 -2.89
N SER A 14 -16.26 -1.39 -3.45
CA SER A 14 -17.21 -0.30 -3.19
C SER A 14 -17.84 -0.39 -1.80
N VAL A 15 -17.85 -1.58 -1.17
CA VAL A 15 -18.47 -1.82 0.15
C VAL A 15 -17.50 -1.57 1.30
N SER A 16 -16.19 -1.84 1.15
CA SER A 16 -15.19 -1.51 2.18
C SER A 16 -14.81 -0.02 2.23
N LEU A 17 -15.18 0.76 1.21
CA LEU A 17 -14.98 2.22 1.15
C LEU A 17 -16.26 3.00 1.47
N ALA A 18 -17.26 2.36 2.07
CA ALA A 18 -18.48 3.01 2.56
C ALA A 18 -18.18 3.88 3.78
N PHE A 19 -17.62 5.07 3.53
CA PHE A 19 -17.62 6.18 4.47
C PHE A 19 -18.69 7.19 4.08
N ASP A 20 -19.48 7.54 5.09
CA ASP A 20 -20.57 8.49 5.07
C ASP A 20 -20.16 9.89 4.57
N TYR A 21 -21.15 10.52 3.94
CA TYR A 21 -21.48 11.95 3.95
C TYR A 21 -21.06 12.92 2.82
N CYS A 22 -22.11 13.69 2.49
CA CYS A 22 -22.30 15.00 1.86
C CYS A 22 -21.70 15.33 0.49
N ASP A 23 -22.63 15.45 -0.46
CA ASP A 23 -22.54 16.20 -1.70
C ASP A 23 -21.92 17.58 -1.55
N CYS A 24 -20.91 17.85 -2.38
CA CYS A 24 -20.57 19.20 -2.82
C CYS A 24 -20.29 19.12 -4.33
N ILE A 25 -21.34 19.33 -5.12
CA ILE A 25 -21.24 19.51 -6.57
C ILE A 25 -20.51 20.84 -6.81
N VAL A 26 -19.23 20.76 -7.20
CA VAL A 26 -18.43 21.90 -7.66
C VAL A 26 -17.97 21.63 -9.10
N ASN A 27 -18.22 22.63 -9.97
CA ASN A 27 -17.93 22.67 -11.41
C ASN A 27 -16.51 22.18 -11.76
N MET A 28 -16.36 21.48 -12.88
CA MET A 28 -15.11 20.84 -13.32
C MET A 28 -13.90 21.80 -13.40
N GLY A 29 -14.08 23.04 -13.88
CA GLY A 29 -12.99 24.02 -13.96
C GLY A 29 -12.48 24.51 -12.60
N THR A 30 -13.39 24.69 -11.63
CA THR A 30 -13.03 25.05 -10.24
C THR A 30 -12.39 23.89 -9.48
N ARG A 31 -12.71 22.63 -9.86
CA ARG A 31 -12.19 21.43 -9.21
C ARG A 31 -10.71 21.21 -9.48
N ALA A 32 -10.24 21.38 -10.72
CA ALA A 32 -8.82 21.20 -11.07
C ALA A 32 -7.90 22.25 -10.40
N ALA A 33 -8.36 23.51 -10.34
CA ALA A 33 -7.65 24.58 -9.64
C ALA A 33 -7.57 24.31 -8.13
N ALA A 34 -8.68 23.90 -7.51
CA ALA A 34 -8.71 23.53 -6.09
C ALA A 34 -7.81 22.32 -5.78
N PHE A 35 -7.81 21.30 -6.64
CA PHE A 35 -6.95 20.13 -6.52
C PHE A 35 -5.47 20.52 -6.52
N THR A 36 -5.06 21.34 -7.50
CA THR A 36 -3.68 21.84 -7.62
C THR A 36 -3.29 22.72 -6.42
N ALA A 37 -4.19 23.59 -5.96
CA ALA A 37 -3.95 24.43 -4.79
C ALA A 37 -3.74 23.59 -3.51
N LYS A 38 -4.52 22.52 -3.33
CA LYS A 38 -4.36 21.60 -2.20
C LYS A 38 -3.06 20.80 -2.26
N ILE A 39 -2.56 20.47 -3.45
CA ILE A 39 -1.24 19.83 -3.61
C ILE A 39 -0.15 20.77 -3.11
N ARG A 40 -0.22 22.06 -3.47
CA ARG A 40 0.71 23.09 -2.96
C ARG A 40 0.66 23.21 -1.44
N SER A 41 -0.53 23.07 -0.83
CA SER A 41 -0.65 23.04 0.63
C SER A 41 0.09 21.85 1.26
N LEU A 42 0.10 20.67 0.62
CA LEU A 42 0.88 19.53 1.13
C LEU A 42 2.38 19.82 1.15
N TYR A 43 2.91 20.44 0.08
CA TYR A 43 4.31 20.88 0.05
C TYR A 43 4.61 21.97 1.09
N ASP A 44 3.70 22.92 1.31
CA ASP A 44 3.86 23.94 2.37
C ASP A 44 3.93 23.29 3.76
N TYR A 45 3.05 22.33 4.06
CA TYR A 45 3.11 21.60 5.32
C TYR A 45 4.43 20.85 5.49
N GLN A 46 4.87 20.14 4.45
CA GLN A 46 6.14 19.41 4.46
C GLN A 46 7.33 20.35 4.73
N LEU A 47 7.38 21.51 4.04
CA LEU A 47 8.45 22.49 4.22
C LEU A 47 8.45 23.08 5.63
N ARG A 48 7.27 23.41 6.17
CA ARG A 48 7.13 23.96 7.52
C ARG A 48 7.53 22.97 8.61
N LEU A 49 7.21 21.68 8.43
CA LEU A 49 7.68 20.62 9.34
C LEU A 49 9.21 20.52 9.30
N MET A 50 9.80 20.48 8.10
CA MET A 50 11.25 20.38 7.92
C MET A 50 12.01 21.57 8.51
N GLN A 51 11.48 22.78 8.35
CA GLN A 51 12.09 24.02 8.82
C GLN A 51 11.74 24.36 10.28
N GLY A 52 10.81 23.63 10.91
CA GLY A 52 10.34 23.92 12.27
C GLY A 52 9.60 25.26 12.39
N VAL A 53 8.92 25.70 11.33
CA VAL A 53 8.21 27.00 11.30
C VAL A 53 6.98 26.96 12.23
N MET A 54 6.87 27.95 13.11
CA MET A 54 5.75 28.09 14.05
C MET A 54 4.63 28.99 13.51
N PRO A 55 3.34 28.63 13.74
CA PRO A 55 2.89 27.39 14.38
C PRO A 55 3.14 26.17 13.47
N ALA A 56 3.60 25.06 14.04
CA ALA A 56 3.83 23.84 13.28
C ALA A 56 2.49 23.29 12.75
N PRO A 57 2.44 22.78 11.50
CA PRO A 57 1.22 22.18 10.98
C PRO A 57 0.87 20.91 11.76
N SER A 58 -0.39 20.79 12.17
CA SER A 58 -0.83 19.60 12.89
C SER A 58 -1.10 18.44 11.93
N GLY A 59 -0.90 17.21 12.40
CA GLY A 59 -1.26 16.01 11.66
C GLY A 59 -2.75 15.94 11.34
N VAL A 60 -3.62 16.61 12.13
CA VAL A 60 -5.06 16.70 11.86
C VAL A 60 -5.34 17.59 10.64
N ASP A 61 -4.67 18.74 10.52
CA ASP A 61 -4.85 19.66 9.38
C ASP A 61 -4.36 19.05 8.08
N ILE A 62 -3.21 18.36 8.15
CA ILE A 62 -2.65 17.61 7.03
C ILE A 62 -3.60 16.46 6.65
N ALA A 63 -4.10 15.70 7.63
CA ALA A 63 -5.07 14.63 7.42
C ALA A 63 -6.34 15.12 6.72
N ASN A 64 -6.91 16.25 7.13
CA ASN A 64 -8.10 16.83 6.50
C ASN A 64 -7.84 17.22 5.04
N THR A 65 -6.64 17.73 4.75
CA THR A 65 -6.21 18.04 3.38
C THR A 65 -6.07 16.77 2.54
N ILE A 66 -5.52 15.69 3.10
CA ILE A 66 -5.41 14.39 2.43
C ILE A 66 -6.80 13.78 2.18
N LYS A 67 -7.70 13.84 3.15
CA LYS A 67 -9.08 13.32 3.04
C LYS A 67 -9.87 13.97 1.91
N TYR A 68 -9.65 15.27 1.64
CA TYR A 68 -10.22 15.94 0.48
C TYR A 68 -9.85 15.23 -0.84
N PHE A 69 -8.60 14.79 -0.99
CA PHE A 69 -8.18 14.04 -2.16
C PHE A 69 -8.84 12.67 -2.21
N SER A 70 -8.84 11.92 -1.10
CA SER A 70 -9.49 10.60 -1.04
C SER A 70 -10.96 10.69 -1.45
N GLN A 71 -11.69 11.67 -0.90
CA GLN A 71 -13.09 11.92 -1.27
C GLN A 71 -13.23 12.26 -2.76
N THR A 72 -12.39 13.16 -3.28
CA THR A 72 -12.42 13.55 -4.70
C THR A 72 -12.18 12.35 -5.62
N LEU A 73 -11.19 11.51 -5.32
CA LEU A 73 -10.86 10.32 -6.10
C LEU A 73 -11.98 9.28 -6.05
N LEU A 74 -12.56 9.04 -4.87
CA LEU A 74 -13.66 8.09 -4.70
C LEU A 74 -14.92 8.56 -5.45
N THR A 75 -15.22 9.85 -5.44
CA THR A 75 -16.32 10.41 -6.25
C THR A 75 -16.06 10.19 -7.73
N VAL A 76 -14.85 10.48 -8.22
CA VAL A 76 -14.49 10.24 -9.61
C VAL A 76 -14.62 8.75 -9.98
N LEU A 77 -14.21 7.82 -9.11
CA LEU A 77 -14.36 6.38 -9.36
C LEU A 77 -15.82 5.94 -9.46
N LYS A 78 -16.73 6.54 -8.70
CA LYS A 78 -18.17 6.24 -8.75
C LYS A 78 -18.82 6.64 -10.07
N ASP A 79 -18.31 7.70 -10.70
CA ASP A 79 -18.87 8.28 -11.93
C ASP A 79 -18.42 7.53 -13.21
N VAL A 80 -17.51 6.56 -13.10
CA VAL A 80 -16.96 5.84 -14.26
C VAL A 80 -17.79 4.58 -14.57
N PRO A 81 -18.33 4.44 -15.80
CA PRO A 81 -19.27 3.37 -16.14
C PRO A 81 -18.61 1.98 -16.29
N ASN A 82 -17.30 1.93 -16.57
CA ASN A 82 -16.52 0.69 -16.70
C ASN A 82 -15.70 0.47 -15.42
N SER A 83 -15.51 -0.78 -15.00
CA SER A 83 -14.64 -1.12 -13.86
C SER A 83 -13.17 -0.79 -14.20
N PRO A 84 -12.59 0.30 -13.67
CA PRO A 84 -11.20 0.66 -13.99
C PRO A 84 -10.20 -0.38 -13.48
N PHE A 85 -10.62 -1.20 -12.50
CA PHE A 85 -9.83 -2.29 -11.92
C PHE A 85 -9.63 -3.47 -12.87
N ASP A 86 -10.51 -3.66 -13.87
CA ASP A 86 -10.29 -4.69 -14.89
C ASP A 86 -9.21 -4.24 -15.88
N LEU A 87 -9.24 -2.97 -16.28
CA LEU A 87 -8.20 -2.38 -17.13
C LEU A 87 -6.86 -2.29 -16.40
N LEU A 88 -6.89 -2.07 -15.09
CA LEU A 88 -5.72 -2.04 -14.23
C LEU A 88 -4.94 -3.37 -14.19
N LYS A 89 -5.48 -4.50 -14.64
CA LYS A 89 -4.69 -5.74 -14.70
C LYS A 89 -3.72 -5.77 -15.88
N ASN A 90 -3.96 -4.97 -16.93
CA ASN A 90 -3.13 -4.97 -18.13
C ASN A 90 -2.44 -3.61 -18.32
N PRO A 91 -1.09 -3.52 -18.19
CA PRO A 91 -0.34 -2.29 -18.42
C PRO A 91 -0.60 -1.64 -19.80
N GLU A 92 -0.86 -2.44 -20.84
CA GLU A 92 -1.16 -1.92 -22.18
C GLU A 92 -2.47 -1.10 -22.23
N MET A 93 -3.38 -1.36 -21.29
CA MET A 93 -4.66 -0.66 -21.17
C MET A 93 -4.58 0.58 -20.28
N ASP A 94 -3.41 0.94 -19.75
CA ASP A 94 -3.25 2.08 -18.85
C ASP A 94 -3.68 3.39 -19.52
N ALA A 95 -3.33 3.62 -20.80
CA ALA A 95 -3.75 4.81 -21.52
C ALA A 95 -5.27 4.93 -21.64
N VAL A 96 -5.96 3.80 -21.90
CA VAL A 96 -7.42 3.74 -21.97
C VAL A 96 -8.03 3.96 -20.60
N ARG A 97 -7.51 3.31 -19.54
CA ARG A 97 -7.96 3.51 -18.16
C ARG A 97 -7.86 4.97 -17.75
N MET A 98 -6.71 5.58 -17.98
CA MET A 98 -6.42 6.96 -17.60
C MET A 98 -7.32 7.96 -18.34
N GLY A 99 -7.68 7.65 -19.60
CA GLY A 99 -8.64 8.44 -20.38
C GLY A 99 -10.08 8.44 -19.84
N LEU A 100 -10.41 7.57 -18.88
CA LEU A 100 -11.73 7.56 -18.21
C LEU A 100 -11.85 8.63 -17.11
N PHE A 101 -10.73 9.19 -16.65
CA PHE A 101 -10.69 10.11 -15.52
C PHE A 101 -10.55 11.57 -15.98
N PRO A 102 -11.06 12.54 -15.21
CA PRO A 102 -10.81 13.95 -15.46
C PRO A 102 -9.30 14.25 -15.39
N SER A 103 -8.85 15.25 -16.15
CA SER A 103 -7.45 15.68 -16.18
C SER A 103 -7.04 16.43 -14.91
N LEU A 104 -6.87 15.70 -13.81
CA LEU A 104 -6.32 16.19 -12.54
C LEU A 104 -4.85 15.78 -12.40
N ASP A 105 -4.11 16.49 -11.56
CA ASP A 105 -2.68 16.26 -11.33
C ASP A 105 -2.40 15.08 -10.37
N TYR A 106 -2.80 13.87 -10.76
CA TYR A 106 -2.64 12.65 -9.95
C TYR A 106 -1.17 12.34 -9.63
N LYS A 107 -0.29 12.60 -10.60
CA LYS A 107 1.16 12.45 -10.45
C LYS A 107 1.74 13.46 -9.45
N GLY A 108 1.32 14.73 -9.52
CA GLY A 108 1.71 15.74 -8.54
C GLY A 108 1.22 15.40 -7.14
N LEU A 109 0.01 14.83 -7.00
CA LEU A 109 -0.49 14.32 -5.73
C LEU A 109 0.42 13.19 -5.20
N TYR A 110 0.68 12.15 -5.99
CA TYR A 110 1.59 11.05 -5.61
C TYR A 110 2.95 11.57 -5.13
N ASN A 111 3.56 12.46 -5.93
CA ASN A 111 4.87 13.04 -5.62
C ASN A 111 4.87 13.89 -4.35
N SER A 112 3.76 14.54 -4.01
CA SER A 112 3.64 15.31 -2.77
C SER A 112 3.53 14.44 -1.52
N LEU A 113 3.03 13.20 -1.65
CA LEU A 113 2.87 12.28 -0.52
C LEU A 113 4.19 11.68 -0.07
N ILE A 114 5.14 11.45 -0.98
CA ILE A 114 6.45 10.85 -0.68
C ILE A 114 7.20 11.62 0.42
N PRO A 115 7.57 12.91 0.22
CA PRO A 115 8.31 13.65 1.24
C PRO A 115 7.43 13.93 2.47
N LEU A 116 6.10 13.91 2.33
CA LEU A 116 5.19 14.07 3.46
C LEU A 116 5.22 12.86 4.42
N ILE A 117 5.36 11.65 3.88
CA ILE A 117 5.56 10.42 4.68
C ILE A 117 6.91 10.48 5.41
N GLU A 118 7.97 10.91 4.72
CA GLU A 118 9.32 11.00 5.32
C GLU A 118 9.38 11.94 6.53
N VAL A 119 8.61 13.03 6.50
CA VAL A 119 8.56 14.01 7.61
C VAL A 119 7.53 13.66 8.69
N ALA A 120 6.83 12.53 8.58
CA ALA A 120 5.86 12.09 9.57
C ALA A 120 6.39 12.08 11.01
N PRO A 121 7.66 11.69 11.29
CA PRO A 121 8.20 11.72 12.66
C PRO A 121 8.28 13.13 13.28
N LEU A 122 8.23 14.19 12.46
CA LEU A 122 8.26 15.58 12.92
C LEU A 122 6.87 16.09 13.37
N ILE A 123 5.80 15.32 13.12
CA ILE A 123 4.44 15.68 13.51
C ILE A 123 4.26 15.43 15.01
N THR A 124 4.09 16.51 15.78
CA THR A 124 3.95 16.45 17.24
C THR A 124 2.54 16.11 17.70
N TYR A 125 1.51 16.53 16.96
CA TYR A 125 0.11 16.32 17.30
C TYR A 125 -0.68 15.80 16.10
N GLY A 126 -1.51 14.76 16.29
CA GLY A 126 -2.36 14.22 15.24
C GLY A 126 -1.70 13.22 14.29
N ILE A 127 -0.64 12.53 14.72
CA ILE A 127 0.06 11.53 13.87
C ILE A 127 -0.83 10.36 13.45
N LEU A 128 -1.76 9.91 14.31
CA LEU A 128 -2.67 8.81 14.00
C LEU A 128 -3.65 9.15 12.86
N PRO A 129 -4.46 10.23 12.92
CA PRO A 129 -5.34 10.60 11.82
C PRO A 129 -4.56 10.95 10.54
N PHE A 130 -3.34 11.50 10.66
CA PHE A 130 -2.44 11.69 9.52
C PHE A 130 -2.11 10.36 8.85
N GLY A 131 -1.57 9.39 9.61
CA GLY A 131 -1.16 8.10 9.07
C GLY A 131 -2.31 7.32 8.45
N GLN A 132 -3.48 7.31 9.08
CA GLN A 132 -4.70 6.71 8.52
C GLN A 132 -5.08 7.34 7.17
N SER A 133 -5.04 8.67 7.08
CA SER A 133 -5.37 9.39 5.85
C SER A 133 -4.34 9.12 4.75
N ILE A 134 -3.05 9.01 5.09
CA ILE A 134 -1.97 8.59 4.18
C ILE A 134 -2.24 7.19 3.61
N LEU A 135 -2.53 6.21 4.47
CA LEU A 135 -2.76 4.83 4.02
C LEU A 135 -4.01 4.72 3.14
N GLN A 136 -5.05 5.47 3.49
CA GLN A 136 -6.25 5.55 2.68
C GLN A 136 -5.99 6.15 1.29
N ILE A 137 -5.27 7.28 1.21
CA ILE A 137 -5.01 7.92 -0.09
C ILE A 137 -4.10 7.06 -0.98
N LEU A 138 -3.11 6.37 -0.41
CA LEU A 138 -2.24 5.47 -1.18
C LEU A 138 -3.05 4.34 -1.85
N GLY A 139 -4.03 3.76 -1.15
CA GLY A 139 -4.94 2.77 -1.74
C GLY A 139 -5.89 3.36 -2.79
N CYS A 140 -6.49 4.53 -2.51
CA CYS A 140 -7.45 5.17 -3.41
C CYS A 140 -6.81 5.73 -4.68
N LEU A 141 -5.52 6.10 -4.62
CA LEU A 141 -4.79 6.69 -5.73
C LEU A 141 -4.40 5.68 -6.80
N LEU A 142 -4.28 4.40 -6.43
CA LEU A 142 -3.79 3.32 -7.28
C LEU A 142 -4.41 3.29 -8.70
N PRO A 143 -5.74 3.40 -8.90
CA PRO A 143 -6.34 3.36 -10.25
C PRO A 143 -5.94 4.55 -11.13
N PHE A 144 -5.53 5.66 -10.54
CA PHE A 144 -5.23 6.94 -11.20
C PHE A 144 -3.74 7.11 -11.54
N LEU A 145 -2.91 6.11 -11.25
CA LEU A 145 -1.48 6.19 -11.46
C LEU A 145 -1.06 5.61 -12.80
N GLU A 146 0.05 6.11 -13.34
CA GLU A 146 0.75 5.53 -14.49
C GLU A 146 1.56 4.29 -14.07
N HIS A 147 1.94 3.45 -15.03
CA HIS A 147 2.62 2.17 -14.81
C HIS A 147 3.80 2.25 -13.82
N ASP A 148 4.73 3.18 -14.03
CA ASP A 148 5.93 3.33 -13.19
C ASP A 148 5.59 3.67 -11.73
N LEU A 149 4.54 4.46 -11.51
CA LEU A 149 4.12 4.89 -10.16
C LEU A 149 3.38 3.75 -9.45
N ILE A 150 2.62 2.94 -10.20
CA ILE A 150 1.94 1.74 -9.68
C ILE A 150 2.96 0.74 -9.13
N ASP A 151 4.06 0.51 -9.85
CA ASP A 151 5.09 -0.46 -9.43
C ASP A 151 5.85 -0.02 -8.16
N ASN A 152 5.94 1.29 -7.91
CA ASN A 152 6.59 1.86 -6.73
C ASN A 152 5.64 1.97 -5.52
N LEU A 153 4.32 1.95 -5.74
CA LEU A 153 3.32 2.13 -4.69
C LEU A 153 3.40 1.11 -3.53
N PRO A 154 3.65 -0.20 -3.75
CA PRO A 154 3.82 -1.17 -2.67
C PRO A 154 4.98 -0.82 -1.76
N TYR A 155 6.11 -0.42 -2.33
CA TYR A 155 7.28 -0.02 -1.56
C TYR A 155 7.01 1.26 -0.76
N LEU A 156 6.36 2.25 -1.37
CA LEU A 156 5.98 3.49 -0.67
C LEU A 156 5.09 3.20 0.54
N ALA A 157 4.03 2.40 0.37
CA ALA A 157 3.14 2.00 1.46
C ALA A 157 3.89 1.21 2.54
N ALA A 158 4.75 0.26 2.15
CA ALA A 158 5.57 -0.50 3.10
C ALA A 158 6.56 0.40 3.85
N SER A 159 7.15 1.41 3.19
CA SER A 159 8.14 2.30 3.80
C SER A 159 7.57 3.13 4.96
N SER A 160 6.26 3.42 4.93
CA SER A 160 5.57 4.14 5.99
C SER A 160 5.66 3.44 7.36
N ILE A 161 5.88 2.12 7.40
CA ILE A 161 6.04 1.36 8.65
C ILE A 161 7.26 1.80 9.47
N SER A 162 8.26 2.38 8.82
CA SER A 162 9.50 2.84 9.45
C SER A 162 9.35 4.19 10.17
N VAL A 163 8.32 4.95 9.82
CA VAL A 163 8.08 6.32 10.31
C VAL A 163 6.77 6.46 11.10
N LEU A 164 5.75 5.64 10.80
CA LEU A 164 4.47 5.65 11.48
C LEU A 164 4.50 4.80 12.77
N PRO A 165 3.73 5.20 13.80
CA PRO A 165 3.70 4.49 15.08
C PRO A 165 3.15 3.07 14.94
N HIS A 166 3.55 2.16 15.85
CA HIS A 166 3.17 0.75 15.83
C HIS A 166 1.66 0.50 15.80
N HIS A 167 0.85 1.42 16.32
CA HIS A 167 -0.61 1.36 16.29
C HIS A 167 -1.18 1.28 14.86
N LEU A 168 -0.45 1.80 13.87
CA LEU A 168 -0.85 1.78 12.46
C LEU A 168 -0.23 0.61 11.67
N HIS A 169 0.65 -0.19 12.27
CA HIS A 169 1.34 -1.27 11.55
C HIS A 169 0.35 -2.29 10.96
N GLN A 170 -0.66 -2.70 11.72
CA GLN A 170 -1.70 -3.60 11.19
C GLN A 170 -2.46 -2.99 10.02
N GLU A 171 -2.72 -1.68 10.05
CA GLU A 171 -3.39 -0.96 8.97
C GLU A 171 -2.50 -0.90 7.72
N ILE A 172 -1.20 -0.66 7.87
CA ILE A 172 -0.23 -0.72 6.77
C ILE A 172 -0.25 -2.10 6.10
N ILE A 173 -0.21 -3.18 6.89
CA ILE A 173 -0.24 -4.55 6.35
C ILE A 173 -1.57 -4.81 5.64
N ASN A 174 -2.70 -4.36 6.19
CA ASN A 174 -4.00 -4.49 5.54
C ASN A 174 -4.05 -3.70 4.21
N THR A 175 -3.54 -2.47 4.19
CA THR A 175 -3.43 -1.64 2.99
C THR A 175 -2.61 -2.34 1.90
N LEU A 176 -1.45 -2.90 2.28
CA LEU A 176 -0.62 -3.69 1.36
C LEU A 176 -1.35 -4.93 0.84
N CYS A 177 -1.82 -5.80 1.74
CA CYS A 177 -2.32 -7.12 1.37
C CYS A 177 -3.67 -7.10 0.67
N PHE A 178 -4.56 -6.16 1.00
CA PHE A 178 -5.91 -6.14 0.46
C PHE A 178 -6.14 -5.12 -0.66
N TYR A 179 -5.34 -4.05 -0.73
CA TYR A 179 -5.62 -2.94 -1.65
C TYR A 179 -4.50 -2.66 -2.65
N ILE A 180 -3.23 -2.93 -2.33
CA ILE A 180 -2.11 -2.56 -3.21
C ILE A 180 -1.50 -3.77 -3.91
N LEU A 181 -1.03 -4.77 -3.15
CA LEU A 181 -0.33 -5.94 -3.69
C LEU A 181 -1.17 -6.74 -4.70
N PRO A 182 -2.47 -7.01 -4.47
CA PRO A 182 -3.28 -7.76 -5.43
C PRO A 182 -3.35 -7.12 -6.81
N PHE A 183 -3.23 -5.80 -6.90
CA PHE A 183 -3.35 -5.06 -8.16
C PHE A 183 -2.00 -4.64 -8.74
N THR A 184 -0.90 -4.82 -8.03
CA THR A 184 0.45 -4.47 -8.51
C THR A 184 1.22 -5.71 -8.95
N ILE A 185 1.14 -6.81 -8.19
CA ILE A 185 1.83 -8.06 -8.53
C ILE A 185 1.17 -8.76 -9.71
N THR A 186 -0.17 -8.80 -9.76
CA THR A 186 -0.89 -9.55 -10.80
C THR A 186 -0.92 -8.84 -12.16
N ARG A 187 -0.39 -7.62 -12.25
CA ARG A 187 -0.21 -6.86 -13.50
C ARG A 187 0.90 -7.39 -14.38
N HIS A 188 1.90 -8.01 -13.76
CA HIS A 188 3.08 -8.51 -14.45
C HIS A 188 2.76 -9.90 -15.02
N GLY A 189 2.92 -10.05 -16.34
CA GLY A 189 2.75 -11.34 -16.99
C GLY A 189 3.82 -12.35 -16.55
N ASP A 190 3.67 -13.61 -16.97
CA ASP A 190 4.59 -14.71 -16.59
C ASP A 190 6.07 -14.44 -16.88
N ARG A 191 6.39 -13.55 -17.82
CA ARG A 191 7.78 -13.18 -18.17
C ARG A 191 8.42 -12.21 -17.18
N ASP A 192 7.66 -11.26 -16.64
CA ASP A 192 8.16 -10.21 -15.72
C ASP A 192 8.07 -10.61 -14.25
N ASN A 193 7.39 -11.73 -13.96
CA ASN A 193 7.32 -12.33 -12.64
C ASN A 193 8.69 -12.66 -12.02
N ASN A 194 9.77 -12.69 -12.80
CA ASN A 194 11.13 -12.90 -12.30
C ASN A 194 11.84 -11.62 -11.80
N ILE A 195 11.33 -10.41 -12.08
CA ILE A 195 12.03 -9.12 -11.84
C ILE A 195 11.15 -8.13 -11.04
N CYS A 196 10.30 -8.61 -10.13
CA CYS A 196 9.53 -7.69 -9.28
C CYS A 196 10.38 -7.26 -8.07
N GLN A 197 11.37 -6.38 -8.30
CA GLN A 197 12.32 -5.90 -7.27
C GLN A 197 11.61 -5.28 -6.05
N SER A 198 10.40 -4.74 -6.23
CA SER A 198 9.61 -4.15 -5.15
C SER A 198 9.15 -5.18 -4.11
N VAL A 199 8.90 -6.44 -4.47
CA VAL A 199 8.40 -7.46 -3.51
C VAL A 199 9.44 -7.77 -2.44
N SER A 200 10.69 -8.03 -2.85
CA SER A 200 11.81 -8.23 -1.93
C SER A 200 12.00 -7.03 -1.00
N ALA A 201 11.90 -5.80 -1.52
CA ALA A 201 12.02 -4.58 -0.73
C ALA A 201 10.86 -4.41 0.26
N VAL A 202 9.61 -4.71 -0.14
CA VAL A 202 8.42 -4.68 0.73
C VAL A 202 8.56 -5.67 1.88
N ILE A 203 8.97 -6.91 1.59
CA ILE A 203 9.24 -7.93 2.62
C ILE A 203 10.31 -7.41 3.59
N MET A 204 11.39 -6.84 3.05
CA MET A 204 12.49 -6.31 3.86
C MET A 204 12.01 -5.20 4.80
N MET A 205 11.24 -4.22 4.32
CA MET A 205 10.70 -3.13 5.15
C MET A 205 9.83 -3.69 6.28
N VAL A 206 8.89 -4.58 5.97
CA VAL A 206 7.99 -5.12 6.99
C VAL A 206 8.77 -5.95 8.01
N PHE A 207 9.66 -6.84 7.57
CA PHE A 207 10.42 -7.70 8.49
C PHE A 207 11.47 -6.92 9.31
N GLN A 208 11.89 -5.75 8.83
CA GLN A 208 12.81 -4.87 9.52
C GLN A 208 12.14 -4.15 10.70
N TYR A 209 10.94 -3.61 10.46
CA TYR A 209 10.34 -2.60 11.34
C TYR A 209 9.11 -3.11 12.11
N SER A 210 8.45 -4.16 11.63
CA SER A 210 7.42 -4.84 12.42
C SER A 210 8.06 -5.82 13.39
N THR A 211 7.68 -5.73 14.66
CA THR A 211 8.08 -6.71 15.69
C THR A 211 7.08 -7.85 15.84
N ASN A 212 5.87 -7.70 15.28
CA ASN A 212 4.79 -8.68 15.39
C ASN A 212 4.92 -9.78 14.32
N PRO A 213 5.11 -11.06 14.69
CA PRO A 213 5.20 -12.16 13.73
C PRO A 213 3.93 -12.34 12.89
N ALA A 214 2.75 -11.95 13.42
CA ALA A 214 1.49 -12.06 12.68
C ALA A 214 1.50 -11.18 11.42
N HIS A 215 2.09 -9.98 11.48
CA HIS A 215 2.26 -9.11 10.31
C HIS A 215 3.15 -9.77 9.25
N HIS A 216 4.20 -10.48 9.68
CA HIS A 216 5.13 -11.14 8.77
C HIS A 216 4.44 -12.32 8.05
N CYS A 217 3.69 -13.14 8.80
CA CYS A 217 2.91 -14.24 8.22
C CYS A 217 1.83 -13.72 7.28
N GLN A 218 1.04 -12.71 7.68
CA GLN A 218 -0.03 -12.14 6.86
C GLN A 218 0.50 -11.61 5.52
N LEU A 219 1.61 -10.87 5.55
CA LEU A 219 2.25 -10.39 4.32
C LEU A 219 2.69 -11.56 3.45
N LEU A 220 3.41 -12.53 4.03
CA LEU A 220 3.98 -13.62 3.26
C LEU A 220 2.91 -14.54 2.66
N GLU A 221 1.86 -14.85 3.43
CA GLU A 221 0.71 -15.63 2.95
C GLU A 221 -0.01 -14.91 1.82
N CYS A 222 -0.22 -13.59 1.94
CA CYS A 222 -0.74 -12.79 0.84
C CYS A 222 0.15 -12.94 -0.41
N LEU A 223 1.46 -12.75 -0.29
CA LEU A 223 2.39 -12.84 -1.42
C LEU A 223 2.43 -14.24 -2.05
N MET A 224 2.33 -15.31 -1.26
CA MET A 224 2.22 -16.68 -1.76
C MET A 224 0.98 -16.91 -2.63
N THR A 225 -0.14 -16.21 -2.34
CA THR A 225 -1.34 -16.29 -3.18
C THR A 225 -1.24 -15.50 -4.49
N LEU A 226 -0.37 -14.48 -4.53
CA LEU A 226 -0.24 -13.56 -5.66
C LEU A 226 0.93 -13.89 -6.59
N LYS A 227 1.99 -14.52 -6.08
CA LYS A 227 3.25 -14.75 -6.82
C LYS A 227 3.76 -16.18 -6.64
N GLN A 228 3.91 -16.91 -7.76
CA GLN A 228 4.38 -18.31 -7.76
C GLN A 228 5.81 -18.48 -7.22
N ASN A 229 6.72 -17.57 -7.54
CA ASN A 229 8.16 -17.68 -7.22
C ASN A 229 8.60 -16.85 -6.01
N ILE A 230 7.73 -16.67 -5.02
CA ILE A 230 8.00 -15.87 -3.80
C ILE A 230 9.25 -16.34 -3.03
N LEU A 231 9.64 -17.61 -3.19
CA LEU A 231 10.86 -18.16 -2.59
C LEU A 231 12.11 -17.37 -2.99
N LYS A 232 12.20 -16.90 -4.25
CA LYS A 232 13.34 -16.10 -4.73
C LYS A 232 13.45 -14.78 -4.00
N ASP A 233 12.32 -14.14 -3.70
CA ASP A 233 12.28 -12.88 -2.96
C ASP A 233 12.71 -13.08 -1.50
N ILE A 234 12.23 -14.15 -0.84
CA ILE A 234 12.65 -14.48 0.52
C ILE A 234 14.16 -14.75 0.57
N LEU A 235 14.69 -15.51 -0.38
CA LEU A 235 16.13 -15.77 -0.48
C LEU A 235 16.91 -14.47 -0.75
N SER A 236 16.36 -13.55 -1.54
CA SER A 236 16.96 -12.22 -1.77
C SER A 236 17.01 -11.40 -0.48
N VAL A 237 15.95 -11.44 0.34
CA VAL A 237 15.94 -10.79 1.66
C VAL A 237 16.94 -11.45 2.62
N ILE A 238 17.11 -12.78 2.56
CA ILE A 238 18.13 -13.49 3.36
C ILE A 238 19.55 -13.09 2.92
N ALA A 239 19.78 -12.94 1.62
CA ALA A 239 21.09 -12.60 1.07
C ALA A 239 21.46 -11.13 1.33
N TYR A 240 20.54 -10.19 1.12
CA TYR A 240 20.83 -8.76 1.08
C TYR A 240 20.18 -7.93 2.19
N GLY A 241 19.30 -8.52 2.99
CA GLY A 241 18.60 -7.81 4.06
C GLY A 241 19.49 -7.46 5.26
N THR A 242 18.97 -6.58 6.11
CA THR A 242 19.53 -6.30 7.45
C THR A 242 19.52 -7.54 8.34
N SER A 243 20.24 -7.52 9.47
CA SER A 243 20.27 -8.66 10.40
C SER A 243 18.87 -9.09 10.90
N THR A 244 18.02 -8.11 11.19
CA THR A 244 16.64 -8.29 11.66
C THR A 244 15.74 -8.87 10.56
N ALA A 245 15.76 -8.29 9.37
CA ALA A 245 14.98 -8.79 8.24
C ALA A 245 15.42 -10.22 7.83
N ARG A 246 16.74 -10.49 7.82
CA ARG A 246 17.31 -11.81 7.55
C ARG A 246 16.84 -12.86 8.54
N SER A 247 16.84 -12.53 9.85
CA SER A 247 16.38 -13.46 10.89
C SER A 247 14.90 -13.83 10.70
N SER A 248 14.04 -12.85 10.46
CA SER A 248 12.61 -13.08 10.20
C SER A 248 12.38 -13.89 8.93
N ALA A 249 13.10 -13.57 7.84
CA ALA A 249 12.99 -14.28 6.57
C ALA A 249 13.45 -15.74 6.67
N ALA A 250 14.57 -16.01 7.35
CA ALA A 250 15.04 -17.38 7.56
C ALA A 250 14.06 -18.21 8.39
N LYS A 251 13.49 -17.63 9.46
CA LYS A 251 12.46 -18.30 10.27
C LYS A 251 11.24 -18.70 9.44
N LEU A 252 10.72 -17.78 8.63
CA LEU A 252 9.55 -18.06 7.79
C LEU A 252 9.85 -18.97 6.61
N LEU A 253 11.07 -18.91 6.04
CA LEU A 253 11.52 -19.85 5.02
C LEU A 253 11.40 -21.29 5.53
N PHE A 254 11.94 -21.59 6.71
CA PHE A 254 11.87 -22.94 7.27
C PHE A 254 10.47 -23.33 7.74
N TYR A 255 9.64 -22.35 8.11
CA TYR A 255 8.26 -22.59 8.51
C TYR A 255 7.38 -23.02 7.32
N TYR A 256 7.44 -22.29 6.20
CA TYR A 256 6.59 -22.56 5.03
C TYR A 256 7.22 -23.54 4.03
N TRP A 257 8.54 -23.68 3.98
CA TRP A 257 9.26 -24.69 3.20
C TRP A 257 10.13 -25.60 4.08
N PRO A 258 9.52 -26.53 4.85
CA PRO A 258 10.25 -27.42 5.77
C PRO A 258 11.27 -28.35 5.07
N THR A 259 11.19 -28.52 3.75
CA THR A 259 12.15 -29.32 2.96
C THR A 259 13.57 -28.75 3.00
N PHE A 260 13.74 -27.45 3.27
CA PHE A 260 15.06 -26.85 3.47
C PHE A 260 15.63 -27.12 4.87
N ASN A 261 14.85 -27.67 5.79
CA ASN A 261 15.33 -28.05 7.11
C ASN A 261 15.87 -29.50 7.07
N ALA A 262 17.17 -29.66 7.24
CA ALA A 262 17.85 -30.97 7.22
C ALA A 262 17.46 -31.87 8.41
N ASN A 263 16.89 -31.31 9.49
CA ASN A 263 16.44 -32.06 10.65
C ASN A 263 15.05 -32.68 10.39
N LEU A 264 15.03 -33.77 9.62
CA LEU A 264 13.84 -34.56 9.26
C LEU A 264 12.99 -35.09 10.44
N PHE A 265 13.52 -35.11 11.67
CA PHE A 265 12.90 -35.75 12.83
C PHE A 265 11.82 -34.93 13.57
N ASP A 266 11.73 -33.61 13.37
CA ASP A 266 10.76 -32.76 14.10
C ASP A 266 9.34 -32.70 13.48
N ARG A 267 9.10 -33.41 12.36
CA ARG A 267 7.79 -33.42 11.66
C ARG A 267 6.64 -34.00 12.47
N LYS A 268 6.89 -34.75 13.55
CA LYS A 268 5.82 -35.31 14.39
C LYS A 268 5.16 -34.29 15.33
N ASN A 269 5.86 -33.21 15.71
CA ASN A 269 5.33 -32.25 16.67
C ASN A 269 4.60 -31.05 16.03
N LEU A 270 4.77 -30.83 14.72
CA LEU A 270 4.07 -29.76 13.98
C LEU A 270 2.65 -30.14 13.56
N ILE A 271 2.36 -31.44 13.40
CA ILE A 271 1.00 -31.94 13.05
C ILE A 271 0.08 -31.96 14.28
N CYS A 272 0.62 -31.90 15.51
CA CYS A 272 -0.16 -32.01 16.75
C CYS A 272 -0.68 -30.68 17.35
N LYS A 273 -0.57 -29.53 16.67
CA LYS A 273 -1.15 -28.25 17.16
C LYS A 273 -2.46 -27.84 16.48
N PHE A 274 -3.07 -28.73 15.69
CA PHE A 274 -4.42 -28.53 15.12
C PHE A 274 -5.32 -29.77 15.36
N ALA A 275 -5.32 -30.30 16.58
CA ALA A 275 -6.35 -31.19 17.09
C ALA A 275 -7.05 -30.53 18.28
#